data_AF-A0A9W8B083-F1
#
_entry.id   AF-A0A9W8B083-F1
#
_cell.length_a   1.000
_cell.length_b   1.000
_cell.length_c   1.000
_cell.angle_alpha   90.00
_cell.angle_beta   90.00
_cell.angle_gamma   90.00
#
_symmetry.space_group_name_H-M   'P 1'
#
loop_
_entity.id
_entity.type
_entity.pdbx_description
1 polymer ?
#
loop_
_entity_poly.entity_id
_entity_poly.type
_entity_poly.pdbx_seq_one_letter_code
_entity_poly.pdbx_strand_id
1 'polypeptide(L)'
;MAWSTDRLLTTLSWWQQQCQRRATLHTQVMAQLSSVLNIVGQRDHTQACATFGPPKDPRLTLLAPAATDPGTGLLSSSTLQRLVVSQTRQLDAALARITALRAETGQLVGTMTQRLAGLQREVAAELSREQSAMTTPSSAAGARLPVTQHNLGTTVLPLTQLLATVSTLVEKYQQEHAAQAELLSRLRLLAMSGTDDSLESSAPGLSLEQIRSRWSRQPLLDPALEASLAEWLKMLKKLKREAAQ
;
A
#
# COMPACT_ATOMS: atom_id res chain seq x y z
N MET A 1 1.74 -0.16 -35.07
CA MET A 1 2.40 -1.35 -34.50
C MET A 1 1.35 -1.99 -33.64
N ALA A 2 0.75 -3.08 -34.11
CA ALA A 2 -0.25 -3.81 -33.34
C ALA A 2 0.33 -4.21 -31.97
N TRP A 3 -0.50 -4.16 -30.93
CA TRP A 3 -0.13 -4.65 -29.61
C TRP A 3 0.21 -6.14 -29.68
N SER A 4 1.49 -6.49 -29.57
CA SER A 4 1.90 -7.88 -29.50
C SER A 4 1.52 -8.48 -28.16
N THR A 5 1.23 -9.78 -28.14
CA THR A 5 0.99 -10.56 -26.92
C THR A 5 2.13 -10.39 -25.92
N ASP A 6 3.37 -10.23 -26.39
CA ASP A 6 4.54 -9.99 -25.54
C ASP A 6 4.51 -8.62 -24.83
N ARG A 7 4.02 -7.59 -25.52
CA ARG A 7 3.85 -6.25 -24.93
C ARG A 7 2.74 -6.25 -23.88
N LEU A 8 1.64 -6.95 -24.12
CA LEU A 8 0.57 -7.16 -23.12
C LEU A 8 1.09 -7.88 -21.88
N LEU A 9 1.79 -9.00 -22.08
CA LEU A 9 2.37 -9.78 -20.98
C LEU A 9 3.36 -8.98 -20.15
N THR A 10 4.23 -8.21 -20.80
CA THR A 10 5.21 -7.34 -20.13
C THR A 10 4.53 -6.22 -19.34
N THR A 11 3.45 -5.66 -19.89
CA THR A 11 2.69 -4.61 -19.20
C THR A 11 2.00 -5.18 -17.97
N LEU A 12 1.29 -6.30 -18.10
CA LEU A 12 0.59 -6.95 -17.00
C LEU A 12 1.51 -7.45 -15.90
N SER A 13 2.66 -8.04 -16.24
CA SER A 13 3.64 -8.50 -15.24
C SER A 13 4.20 -7.34 -14.44
N TRP A 14 4.46 -6.20 -15.09
CA TRP A 14 4.89 -4.99 -14.41
C TRP A 14 3.84 -4.49 -13.41
N TRP A 15 2.56 -4.44 -13.79
CA TRP A 15 1.46 -4.05 -12.90
C TRP A 15 1.35 -4.99 -11.70
N GLN A 16 1.44 -6.31 -11.92
CA GLN A 16 1.43 -7.31 -10.84
C GLN A 16 2.58 -7.08 -9.86
N GLN A 17 3.79 -6.83 -10.35
CA GLN A 17 4.95 -6.55 -9.52
C GLN A 17 4.75 -5.28 -8.66
N GLN A 18 4.16 -4.22 -9.22
CA GLN A 18 3.89 -3.01 -8.45
C GLN A 18 2.83 -3.25 -7.36
N CYS A 19 1.83 -4.08 -7.62
CA CYS A 19 0.83 -4.48 -6.62
C CYS A 19 1.46 -5.24 -5.45
N GLN A 20 2.35 -6.19 -5.73
CA GLN A 20 3.09 -6.92 -4.69
C GLN A 20 3.99 -5.98 -3.87
N ARG A 21 4.67 -5.04 -4.54
CA ARG A 21 5.48 -4.03 -3.86
C ARG A 21 4.63 -3.15 -2.93
N ARG A 22 3.44 -2.74 -3.38
CA ARG A 22 2.48 -1.99 -2.55
C ARG A 22 2.03 -2.78 -1.32
N ALA A 23 1.72 -4.07 -1.47
CA ALA A 23 1.33 -4.94 -0.35
C ALA A 23 2.46 -5.09 0.68
N THR A 24 3.70 -5.21 0.20
CA THR A 24 4.88 -5.25 1.07
C THR A 24 5.04 -3.96 1.87
N LEU A 25 4.95 -2.80 1.21
CA LEU A 25 5.01 -1.50 1.87
C LEU A 25 3.90 -1.33 2.91
N HIS A 26 2.67 -1.75 2.59
CA HIS A 26 1.56 -1.72 3.54
C HIS A 26 1.87 -2.57 4.79
N THR A 27 2.37 -3.79 4.61
CA THR A 27 2.74 -4.68 5.71
C THR A 27 3.81 -4.05 6.61
N GLN A 28 4.82 -3.41 6.02
CA GLN A 28 5.85 -2.69 6.77
C GLN A 28 5.27 -1.52 7.57
N VAL A 29 4.34 -0.75 6.98
CA VAL A 29 3.64 0.33 7.70
C VAL A 29 2.85 -0.22 8.88
N MET A 30 2.12 -1.33 8.71
CA MET A 30 1.36 -1.96 9.80
C MET A 30 2.26 -2.46 10.95
N ALA A 31 3.45 -2.98 10.62
CA ALA A 31 4.44 -3.36 11.62
C ALA A 31 4.95 -2.13 12.41
N GLN A 32 5.24 -1.02 11.72
CA GLN A 32 5.67 0.21 12.39
C GLN A 32 4.55 0.85 13.23
N LEU A 33 3.30 0.83 12.77
CA LEU A 33 2.15 1.28 13.56
C LEU A 33 1.99 0.48 14.85
N SER A 34 2.19 -0.83 14.78
CA SER A 34 2.16 -1.70 15.97
C SER A 34 3.31 -1.37 16.94
N SER A 35 4.48 -1.04 16.42
CA SER A 35 5.61 -0.55 17.22
C SER A 35 5.30 0.78 17.91
N VAL A 36 4.71 1.74 17.20
CA VAL A 36 4.26 3.03 17.77
C VAL A 36 3.29 2.82 18.92
N LEU A 37 2.27 1.98 18.73
CA LEU A 37 1.30 1.63 19.78
C LEU A 37 1.97 1.04 21.02
N ASN A 38 2.91 0.12 20.82
CA ASN A 38 3.62 -0.52 21.93
C ASN A 38 4.49 0.50 22.70
N ILE A 39 5.23 1.37 21.98
CA ILE A 39 6.07 2.40 22.60
C ILE A 39 5.23 3.41 23.38
N VAL A 40 4.09 3.84 22.83
CA VAL A 40 3.16 4.75 23.54
C VAL A 40 2.63 4.09 24.81
N GLY A 41 2.11 2.85 24.71
CA GLY A 41 1.61 2.13 25.90
C GLY A 41 2.67 1.92 26.98
N GLN A 42 3.92 1.62 26.60
CA GLN A 42 5.05 1.52 27.54
C GLN A 42 5.37 2.87 28.18
N ARG A 43 5.33 3.96 27.42
CA ARG A 43 5.60 5.31 27.92
C ARG A 43 4.53 5.75 28.91
N ASP A 44 3.25 5.54 28.59
CA ASP A 44 2.13 5.89 29.48
C ASP A 44 2.21 5.11 30.79
N HIS A 45 2.54 3.80 30.72
CA HIS A 45 2.80 2.98 31.91
C HIS A 45 4.00 3.48 32.73
N THR A 46 5.10 3.86 32.07
CA THR A 46 6.30 4.38 32.73
C THR A 46 6.01 5.70 33.46
N GLN A 47 5.23 6.58 32.84
CA GLN A 47 4.76 7.83 33.44
C GLN A 47 3.82 7.56 34.62
N ALA A 48 2.87 6.63 34.50
CA ALA A 48 1.99 6.24 35.60
C ALA A 48 2.78 5.70 36.81
N CYS A 49 3.79 4.86 36.59
CA CYS A 49 4.66 4.36 37.64
C CYS A 49 5.49 5.47 38.32
N ALA A 50 5.89 6.50 37.56
CA ALA A 50 6.60 7.65 38.11
C ALA A 50 5.72 8.52 39.01
N THR A 51 4.42 8.63 38.68
CA THR A 51 3.46 9.48 39.39
C THR A 51 2.82 8.78 40.59
N PHE A 52 2.48 7.49 40.46
CA PHE A 52 1.66 6.76 41.44
C PHE A 52 2.39 5.59 42.12
N GLY A 53 3.64 5.31 41.75
CA GLY A 53 4.37 4.12 42.19
C GLY A 53 4.00 2.87 41.38
N PRO A 54 4.70 1.73 41.57
CA PRO A 54 4.45 0.51 40.81
C PRO A 54 3.03 -0.02 41.08
N PRO A 55 2.28 -0.45 40.04
CA PRO A 55 0.96 -1.01 40.23
C PRO A 55 1.02 -2.30 41.06
N LYS A 56 0.00 -2.52 41.90
CA LYS A 56 -0.11 -3.71 42.77
C LYS A 56 -0.32 -5.03 41.99
N ASP A 57 -0.47 -4.97 40.66
CA ASP A 57 -0.83 -6.12 39.82
C ASP A 57 0.36 -6.58 38.94
N PRO A 58 0.93 -7.79 39.15
CA PRO A 58 2.17 -8.24 38.53
C PRO A 58 2.03 -8.74 37.08
N ARG A 59 0.88 -8.57 36.42
CA ARG A 59 0.62 -9.13 35.08
C ARG A 59 1.17 -8.31 33.90
N LEU A 60 1.76 -7.14 34.14
CA LEU A 60 2.31 -6.26 33.09
C LEU A 60 3.84 -6.16 33.10
N THR A 61 4.54 -7.05 33.82
CA THR A 61 6.01 -7.14 33.77
C THR A 61 6.47 -7.84 32.49
N LEU A 62 6.31 -7.19 31.34
CA LEU A 62 6.84 -7.71 30.07
C LEU A 62 8.02 -6.85 29.59
N LEU A 63 9.18 -7.52 29.59
CA LEU A 63 10.40 -7.23 28.82
C LEU A 63 11.27 -6.05 29.29
N ALA A 64 11.76 -6.11 30.52
CA ALA A 64 13.10 -5.61 30.82
C ALA A 64 14.11 -6.75 30.63
N PRO A 65 15.30 -6.52 30.03
CA PRO A 65 16.32 -7.56 29.92
C PRO A 65 16.73 -7.99 31.33
N ALA A 66 16.73 -9.30 31.54
CA ALA A 66 17.02 -9.94 32.81
C ALA A 66 18.40 -9.53 33.33
N ALA A 67 18.42 -8.66 34.34
CA ALA A 67 19.53 -8.48 35.24
C ALA A 67 18.99 -8.68 36.67
N THR A 68 19.15 -9.92 37.14
CA THR A 68 19.50 -10.31 38.52
C THR A 68 19.25 -9.29 39.63
N ASP A 69 18.17 -9.47 40.40
CA ASP A 69 18.19 -9.80 41.85
C ASP A 69 16.79 -9.62 42.47
N PRO A 70 16.31 -10.53 43.35
CA PRO A 70 14.97 -10.47 43.92
C PRO A 70 14.83 -9.48 45.10
N GLY A 71 15.67 -8.44 45.16
CA GLY A 71 15.82 -7.62 46.37
C GLY A 71 16.27 -6.18 46.17
N THR A 72 15.88 -5.49 45.11
CA THR A 72 16.12 -4.04 44.89
C THR A 72 15.34 -3.65 43.63
N GLY A 73 14.63 -2.54 43.48
CA GLY A 73 14.50 -1.29 44.19
C GLY A 73 13.66 -0.40 43.26
N LEU A 74 12.89 0.52 43.84
CA LEU A 74 12.18 1.56 43.09
C LEU A 74 13.12 2.15 42.02
N LEU A 75 12.74 2.09 40.74
CA LEU A 75 13.49 2.78 39.69
C LEU A 75 13.61 4.25 40.11
N SER A 76 14.84 4.75 40.24
CA SER A 76 15.05 6.14 40.62
C SER A 76 14.34 7.06 39.62
N SER A 77 13.83 8.21 40.08
CA SER A 77 13.19 9.22 39.21
C SER A 77 14.07 9.55 37.99
N SER A 78 15.39 9.63 38.17
CA SER A 78 16.38 9.83 37.09
C SER A 78 16.47 8.67 36.08
N THR A 79 16.13 7.44 36.47
CA THR A 79 16.12 6.27 35.57
C THR A 79 14.82 6.21 34.77
N LEU A 80 13.68 6.51 35.41
CA LEU A 80 12.39 6.66 34.72
C LEU A 80 12.43 7.80 33.70
N GLN A 81 13.04 8.94 34.05
CA GLN A 81 13.18 10.07 33.15
C GLN A 81 14.06 9.73 31.92
N ARG A 82 15.17 8.99 32.12
CA ARG A 82 15.99 8.49 31.00
C ARG A 82 15.23 7.51 30.11
N LEU A 83 14.39 6.66 30.70
CA LEU A 83 13.55 5.72 29.96
C LEU A 83 12.52 6.45 29.10
N VAL A 84 11.83 7.46 29.64
CA VAL A 84 10.87 8.29 28.88
C VAL A 84 11.57 9.00 27.71
N VAL A 85 12.75 9.58 27.93
CA VAL A 85 13.52 10.21 26.84
C VAL A 85 13.91 9.20 25.75
N SER A 86 14.31 7.99 26.15
CA SER A 86 14.62 6.91 25.21
C SER A 86 13.39 6.48 24.40
N GLN A 87 12.24 6.29 25.06
CA GLN A 87 10.97 5.93 24.42
C GLN A 87 10.50 7.01 23.44
N THR A 88 10.61 8.30 23.79
CA THR A 88 10.30 9.41 22.87
C THR A 88 11.18 9.38 21.62
N ARG A 89 12.50 9.15 21.76
CA ARG A 89 13.39 9.01 20.59
C ARG A 89 13.03 7.80 19.72
N GLN A 90 12.66 6.68 20.33
CA GLN A 90 12.22 5.49 19.59
C GLN A 90 10.91 5.75 18.85
N LEU A 91 10.00 6.50 19.46
CA LEU A 91 8.74 6.91 18.87
C LEU A 91 8.98 7.84 17.66
N ASP A 92 9.83 8.85 17.79
CA ASP A 92 10.22 9.74 16.69
C ASP A 92 10.81 8.93 15.53
N ALA A 93 11.68 7.98 15.83
CA ALA A 93 12.27 7.10 14.81
C ALA A 93 11.22 6.21 14.12
N ALA A 94 10.24 5.68 14.85
CA ALA A 94 9.15 4.89 14.29
C ALA A 94 8.23 5.74 13.39
N LEU A 95 7.88 6.95 13.82
CA LEU A 95 7.09 7.90 13.03
C LEU A 95 7.84 8.35 11.76
N ALA A 96 9.15 8.56 11.86
CA ALA A 96 10.01 8.86 10.70
C ALA A 96 10.00 7.69 9.69
N ARG A 97 10.08 6.43 10.17
CA ARG A 97 9.97 5.25 9.31
C ARG A 97 8.61 5.15 8.61
N ILE A 98 7.49 5.38 9.31
CA ILE A 98 6.16 5.42 8.67
C ILE A 98 6.09 6.51 7.59
N THR A 99 6.71 7.66 7.86
CA THR A 99 6.76 8.78 6.91
C THR A 99 7.55 8.40 5.64
N ALA A 100 8.70 7.73 5.80
CA ALA A 100 9.51 7.25 4.68
C ALA A 100 8.75 6.20 3.84
N LEU A 101 8.15 5.21 4.48
CA LEU A 101 7.35 4.18 3.81
C LEU A 101 6.15 4.76 3.04
N ARG A 102 5.53 5.82 3.59
CA ARG A 102 4.49 6.56 2.89
C ARG A 102 5.05 7.29 1.66
N ALA A 103 6.21 7.93 1.76
CA ALA A 103 6.84 8.59 0.63
C ALA A 103 7.17 7.59 -0.49
N GLU A 104 7.68 6.41 -0.15
CA GLU A 104 7.89 5.30 -1.10
C GLU A 104 6.59 4.84 -1.76
N THR A 105 5.50 4.75 -0.98
CA THR A 105 4.17 4.47 -1.51
C THR A 105 3.72 5.54 -2.50
N GLY A 106 3.95 6.82 -2.18
CA GLY A 106 3.65 7.94 -3.08
C GLY A 106 4.44 7.88 -4.39
N GLN A 107 5.73 7.55 -4.34
CA GLN A 107 6.57 7.36 -5.54
C GLN A 107 6.06 6.20 -6.41
N LEU A 108 5.67 5.09 -5.78
CA LEU A 108 5.09 3.94 -6.46
C LEU A 108 3.80 4.33 -7.21
N VAL A 109 2.88 4.99 -6.52
CA VAL A 109 1.60 5.46 -7.11
C VAL A 109 1.85 6.47 -8.23
N GLY A 110 2.81 7.38 -8.07
CA GLY A 110 3.21 8.32 -9.11
C GLY A 110 3.71 7.60 -10.37
N THR A 111 4.56 6.58 -10.20
CA THR A 111 5.07 5.77 -11.31
C THR A 111 3.95 5.01 -12.02
N MET A 112 3.02 4.41 -11.26
CA MET A 112 1.84 3.73 -11.80
C MET A 112 0.94 4.69 -12.59
N THR A 113 0.72 5.90 -12.08
CA THR A 113 -0.08 6.94 -12.74
C THR A 113 0.55 7.36 -14.07
N GLN A 114 1.87 7.61 -14.09
CA GLN A 114 2.59 7.95 -15.32
C GLN A 114 2.51 6.83 -16.35
N ARG A 115 2.66 5.58 -15.92
CA ARG A 115 2.57 4.41 -16.82
C ARG A 115 1.16 4.25 -17.37
N LEU A 116 0.14 4.47 -16.56
CA LEU A 116 -1.26 4.48 -17.00
C LEU A 116 -1.52 5.55 -18.07
N ALA A 117 -1.03 6.78 -17.87
CA ALA A 117 -1.18 7.84 -18.87
C ALA A 117 -0.47 7.51 -20.20
N GLY A 118 0.65 6.79 -20.14
CA GLY A 118 1.29 6.21 -21.34
C GLY A 118 0.40 5.18 -22.03
N LEU A 119 -0.13 4.23 -21.25
CA LEU A 119 -1.01 3.17 -21.74
C LEU A 119 -2.28 3.73 -22.39
N GLN A 120 -2.93 4.72 -21.76
CA GLN A 120 -4.12 5.39 -22.29
C GLN A 120 -3.88 6.00 -23.66
N ARG A 121 -2.74 6.70 -23.84
CA ARG A 121 -2.36 7.28 -25.13
C ARG A 121 -2.09 6.23 -26.20
N GLU A 122 -1.44 5.13 -25.82
CA GLU A 122 -1.17 4.02 -26.74
C GLU A 122 -2.46 3.33 -27.20
N VAL A 123 -3.39 3.08 -26.28
CA VAL A 123 -4.70 2.48 -26.59
C VAL A 123 -5.53 3.42 -27.47
N ALA A 124 -5.58 4.71 -27.16
CA ALA A 124 -6.29 5.71 -27.96
C ALA A 124 -5.72 5.81 -29.39
N ALA A 125 -4.39 5.81 -29.54
CA ALA A 125 -3.75 5.85 -30.85
C ALA A 125 -4.07 4.60 -31.70
N GLU A 126 -4.16 3.43 -31.08
CA GLU A 126 -4.48 2.19 -31.79
C GLU A 126 -5.97 2.11 -32.17
N LEU A 127 -6.87 2.56 -31.28
CA LEU A 127 -8.31 2.74 -31.58
C LEU A 127 -8.52 3.66 -32.80
N SER A 128 -7.83 4.81 -32.84
CA SER A 128 -7.93 5.74 -33.97
C SER A 128 -7.40 5.15 -35.27
N ARG A 129 -6.36 4.29 -35.21
CA ARG A 129 -5.85 3.56 -36.38
C ARG A 129 -6.85 2.56 -36.93
N GLU A 130 -7.47 1.75 -36.07
CA GLU A 130 -8.45 0.76 -36.52
C GLU A 130 -9.69 1.42 -37.15
N GLN A 131 -10.16 2.52 -36.56
CA GLN A 131 -11.27 3.30 -37.14
C GLN A 131 -10.91 3.85 -38.53
N SER A 132 -9.68 4.35 -38.71
CA SER A 132 -9.20 4.87 -39.99
C SER A 132 -9.05 3.77 -41.06
N ALA A 133 -8.67 2.55 -40.66
CA ALA A 133 -8.55 1.41 -41.56
C ALA A 133 -9.91 0.86 -42.02
N MET A 134 -10.95 0.94 -41.17
CA MET A 134 -12.33 0.56 -41.53
C MET A 134 -12.99 1.52 -42.52
N THR A 135 -12.57 2.79 -42.56
CA THR A 135 -13.13 3.81 -43.44
C THR A 135 -12.55 3.82 -44.86
N THR A 136 -11.48 3.07 -45.15
CA THR A 136 -11.01 2.85 -46.52
C THR A 136 -11.74 1.66 -47.16
N PRO A 137 -12.64 1.86 -48.15
CA PRO A 137 -13.21 0.74 -48.88
C PRO A 137 -12.12 0.08 -49.73
N SER A 138 -11.67 -1.09 -49.29
CA SER A 138 -10.80 -1.94 -50.11
C SER A 138 -11.63 -2.60 -51.21
N SER A 139 -11.55 -2.02 -52.41
CA SER A 139 -11.80 -2.76 -53.65
C SER A 139 -10.67 -3.76 -53.88
N ALA A 140 -11.00 -4.88 -54.52
CA ALA A 140 -10.14 -5.96 -55.02
C ALA A 140 -9.82 -7.14 -54.06
N ALA A 141 -10.60 -8.21 -54.26
CA ALA A 141 -10.15 -9.54 -54.69
C ALA A 141 -8.88 -10.15 -54.06
N GLY A 142 -9.09 -11.25 -53.32
CA GLY A 142 -8.30 -12.48 -53.46
C GLY A 142 -6.78 -12.36 -53.30
N ALA A 143 -6.30 -12.03 -52.11
CA ALA A 143 -4.91 -12.28 -51.72
C ALA A 143 -4.89 -13.02 -50.39
N ARG A 144 -4.38 -14.27 -50.40
CA ARG A 144 -4.06 -15.04 -49.20
C ARG A 144 -3.09 -14.21 -48.35
N LEU A 145 -3.56 -13.74 -47.20
CA LEU A 145 -2.73 -13.08 -46.20
C LEU A 145 -1.75 -14.12 -45.59
N PRO A 146 -0.45 -13.79 -45.46
CA PRO A 146 0.50 -14.67 -44.81
C PRO A 146 0.13 -14.87 -43.34
N VAL A 147 0.24 -16.13 -42.90
CA VAL A 147 -0.14 -16.68 -41.58
C VAL A 147 0.83 -16.21 -40.47
N THR A 148 1.09 -14.90 -40.39
CA THR A 148 1.77 -14.26 -39.25
C THR A 148 0.92 -13.17 -38.60
N GLN A 149 -0.21 -12.81 -39.21
CA GLN A 149 -1.30 -12.11 -38.55
C GLN A 149 -2.33 -13.13 -38.09
N HIS A 150 -2.10 -13.76 -36.94
CA HIS A 150 -3.26 -14.18 -36.16
C HIS A 150 -3.97 -12.92 -35.71
N ASN A 151 -4.99 -12.57 -36.48
CA ASN A 151 -6.05 -11.64 -36.15
C ASN A 151 -6.50 -11.90 -34.71
N LEU A 152 -5.96 -11.13 -33.78
CA LEU A 152 -6.76 -10.66 -32.67
C LEU A 152 -7.76 -9.66 -33.27
N GLY A 153 -8.70 -10.13 -34.09
CA GLY A 153 -9.85 -9.33 -34.57
C GLY A 153 -10.80 -8.91 -33.42
N THR A 154 -10.36 -9.14 -32.19
CA THR A 154 -11.04 -8.90 -30.92
C THR A 154 -10.14 -8.17 -29.92
N THR A 155 -8.90 -7.73 -30.23
CA THR A 155 -7.95 -7.18 -29.23
C THR A 155 -8.35 -5.89 -28.53
N VAL A 156 -9.20 -5.07 -29.15
CA VAL A 156 -9.55 -3.75 -28.59
C VAL A 156 -10.43 -3.86 -27.34
N LEU A 157 -11.32 -4.86 -27.28
CA LEU A 157 -12.15 -5.15 -26.11
C LEU A 157 -11.31 -5.57 -24.88
N PRO A 158 -10.36 -6.53 -24.99
CA PRO A 158 -9.36 -6.84 -23.98
C PRO A 158 -8.53 -5.65 -23.51
N LEU A 159 -8.07 -4.81 -24.44
CA LEU A 159 -7.22 -3.65 -24.12
C LEU A 159 -7.99 -2.56 -23.35
N THR A 160 -9.24 -2.30 -23.73
CA THR A 160 -10.11 -1.34 -23.03
C THR A 160 -10.52 -1.84 -21.65
N GLN A 161 -10.83 -3.14 -21.50
CA GLN A 161 -11.10 -3.75 -20.18
C GLN A 161 -9.86 -3.76 -19.28
N LEU A 162 -8.69 -4.08 -19.83
CA LEU A 162 -7.43 -3.99 -19.11
C LEU A 162 -7.18 -2.56 -18.63
N LEU A 163 -7.37 -1.59 -19.53
CA LEU A 163 -7.20 -0.18 -19.23
C LEU A 163 -8.14 0.29 -18.11
N ALA A 164 -9.40 -0.11 -18.15
CA ALA A 164 -10.37 0.18 -17.08
C ALA A 164 -9.90 -0.41 -15.75
N THR A 165 -9.49 -1.69 -15.75
CA THR A 165 -9.00 -2.41 -14.56
C THR A 165 -7.80 -1.70 -13.92
N VAL A 166 -6.78 -1.35 -14.71
CA VAL A 166 -5.59 -0.66 -14.18
C VAL A 166 -5.88 0.80 -13.79
N SER A 167 -6.86 1.46 -14.45
CA SER A 167 -7.27 2.81 -14.07
C SER A 167 -7.92 2.84 -12.69
N THR A 168 -8.91 1.96 -12.46
CA THR A 168 -9.56 1.83 -11.16
C THR A 168 -8.55 1.48 -10.05
N LEU A 169 -7.56 0.65 -10.36
CA LEU A 169 -6.52 0.29 -9.41
C LEU A 169 -5.66 1.50 -9.00
N VAL A 170 -5.23 2.32 -9.97
CA VAL A 170 -4.46 3.54 -9.69
C VAL A 170 -5.27 4.55 -8.89
N GLU A 171 -6.55 4.75 -9.25
CA GLU A 171 -7.45 5.66 -8.52
C GLU A 171 -7.60 5.24 -7.05
N LYS A 172 -7.85 3.96 -6.79
CA LYS A 172 -7.93 3.43 -5.41
C LYS A 172 -6.65 3.70 -4.62
N TYR A 173 -5.48 3.45 -5.22
CA TYR A 173 -4.20 3.70 -4.55
C TYR A 173 -3.92 5.18 -4.29
N GLN A 174 -4.33 6.07 -5.19
CA GLN A 174 -4.21 7.52 -4.98
C GLN A 174 -5.07 7.97 -3.80
N GLN A 175 -6.32 7.50 -3.74
CA GLN A 175 -7.24 7.79 -2.63
C GLN A 175 -6.70 7.29 -1.29
N GLU A 176 -6.18 6.05 -1.25
CA GLU A 176 -5.55 5.49 -0.05
C GLU A 176 -4.33 6.30 0.39
N HIS A 177 -3.45 6.66 -0.53
CA HIS A 177 -2.25 7.43 -0.21
C HIS A 177 -2.59 8.83 0.35
N ALA A 178 -3.68 9.44 -0.13
CA ALA A 178 -4.24 10.67 0.44
C ALA A 178 -4.77 10.44 1.86
N ALA A 179 -5.58 9.40 2.08
CA ALA A 179 -6.12 9.06 3.40
C ALA A 179 -5.02 8.74 4.43
N GLN A 180 -3.92 8.12 4.01
CA GLN A 180 -2.74 7.87 4.88
C GLN A 180 -2.08 9.16 5.38
N ALA A 181 -2.17 10.26 4.64
CA ALA A 181 -1.64 11.55 5.07
C ALA A 181 -2.37 12.05 6.33
N GLU A 182 -3.70 11.94 6.31
CA GLU A 182 -4.57 12.33 7.41
C GLU A 182 -4.37 11.42 8.62
N LEU A 183 -4.27 10.11 8.40
CA LEU A 183 -4.03 9.17 9.51
C LEU A 183 -2.66 9.40 10.15
N LEU A 184 -1.62 9.73 9.36
CA LEU A 184 -0.29 10.02 9.88
C LEU A 184 -0.25 11.32 10.71
N SER A 185 -0.95 12.37 10.27
CA SER A 185 -1.02 13.61 11.05
C SER A 185 -1.70 13.39 12.40
N ARG A 186 -2.82 12.64 12.41
CA ARG A 186 -3.52 12.24 13.65
C ARG A 186 -2.65 11.34 14.54
N LEU A 187 -1.95 10.37 13.96
CA LEU A 187 -1.03 9.48 14.69
C LEU A 187 0.06 10.29 15.40
N ARG A 188 0.69 11.25 14.71
CA ARG A 188 1.74 12.10 15.30
C ARG A 188 1.20 12.91 16.47
N LEU A 189 0.01 13.50 16.34
CA LEU A 189 -0.61 14.27 17.41
C LEU A 189 -0.81 13.41 18.66
N LEU A 190 -1.47 12.25 18.53
CA LEU A 190 -1.77 11.35 19.64
C LEU A 190 -0.52 10.74 20.27
N ALA A 191 0.46 10.37 19.44
CA ALA A 191 1.70 9.79 19.94
C ALA A 191 2.55 10.82 20.71
N MET A 192 2.46 12.10 20.36
CA MET A 192 3.23 13.17 21.02
C MET A 192 2.51 13.82 22.20
N SER A 193 1.18 13.84 22.23
CA SER A 193 0.40 14.52 23.27
C SER A 193 0.38 13.78 24.61
N GLY A 194 0.76 12.49 24.65
CA GLY A 194 0.46 11.63 25.80
C GLY A 194 -1.06 11.41 25.93
N THR A 195 -1.46 10.35 26.61
CA THR A 195 -2.86 10.12 26.97
C THR A 195 -3.26 11.09 28.09
N ASP A 196 -3.32 12.39 27.81
CA ASP A 196 -4.16 13.27 28.61
C ASP A 196 -5.60 12.94 28.23
N ASP A 197 -6.30 12.21 29.10
CA ASP A 197 -7.76 12.00 29.08
C ASP A 197 -8.55 13.33 28.98
N SER A 198 -7.87 14.48 29.12
CA SER A 198 -8.42 15.83 28.97
C SER A 198 -8.76 16.23 27.51
N LEU A 199 -8.36 15.45 26.51
CA LEU A 199 -8.71 15.70 25.09
C LEU A 199 -9.98 14.99 24.60
N GLU A 200 -10.76 14.37 25.49
CA GLU A 200 -12.12 13.90 25.16
C GLU A 200 -13.16 15.03 24.99
N SER A 201 -12.78 16.27 25.32
CA SER A 201 -13.66 17.42 25.13
C SER A 201 -13.57 17.97 23.70
N SER A 202 -14.56 17.58 22.89
CA SER A 202 -15.15 18.37 21.79
C SER A 202 -14.87 18.01 20.32
N ALA A 203 -14.23 16.88 20.02
CA ALA A 203 -14.33 16.25 18.70
C ALA A 203 -14.26 14.71 18.84
N PRO A 204 -14.92 13.90 17.99
CA PRO A 204 -14.76 12.45 18.03
C PRO A 204 -13.33 12.10 17.58
N GLY A 205 -12.40 12.17 18.53
CA GLY A 205 -10.98 11.90 18.35
C GLY A 205 -10.77 10.42 18.14
N LEU A 206 -10.11 10.06 17.04
CA LEU A 206 -9.76 8.67 16.77
C LEU A 206 -8.71 8.22 17.79
N SER A 207 -8.94 7.13 18.52
CA SER A 207 -7.89 6.51 19.34
C SER A 207 -6.79 5.89 18.45
N LEU A 208 -5.60 5.62 19.02
CA LEU A 208 -4.52 4.98 18.26
C LEU A 208 -4.92 3.61 17.70
N GLU A 209 -5.71 2.83 18.44
CA GLU A 209 -6.29 1.57 17.96
C GLU A 209 -7.32 1.79 16.84
N GLN A 210 -8.10 2.87 16.89
CA GLN A 210 -8.99 3.23 15.79
C GLN A 210 -8.21 3.68 14.55
N ILE A 211 -7.06 4.36 14.70
CA ILE A 211 -6.15 4.68 13.59
C ILE A 211 -5.59 3.41 12.97
N ARG A 212 -5.09 2.46 13.79
CA ARG A 212 -4.61 1.15 13.31
C ARG A 212 -5.72 0.39 12.59
N SER A 213 -6.90 0.32 13.18
CA SER A 213 -8.07 -0.33 12.60
C SER A 213 -8.45 0.30 11.26
N ARG A 214 -8.51 1.64 11.18
CA ARG A 214 -8.75 2.35 9.91
C ARG A 214 -7.65 2.09 8.89
N TRP A 215 -6.38 2.08 9.29
CA TRP A 215 -5.25 1.78 8.42
C TRP A 215 -5.31 0.34 7.88
N SER A 216 -5.69 -0.64 8.72
CA SER A 216 -5.88 -2.04 8.31
C SER A 216 -7.12 -2.26 7.44
N ARG A 217 -8.15 -1.41 7.59
CA ARG A 217 -9.37 -1.43 6.78
C ARG A 217 -9.21 -0.66 5.48
N GLN A 218 -8.11 0.08 5.29
CA GLN A 218 -7.76 0.57 3.96
C GLN A 218 -7.52 -0.68 3.10
N PRO A 219 -8.23 -0.83 1.98
CA PRO A 219 -8.14 -2.04 1.19
C PRO A 219 -6.69 -2.23 0.72
N LEU A 220 -5.98 -3.19 1.31
CA LEU A 220 -4.95 -3.91 0.58
C LEU A 220 -5.67 -4.45 -0.65
N LEU A 221 -5.30 -4.00 -1.86
CA LEU A 221 -5.71 -4.56 -3.16
C LEU A 221 -7.03 -5.34 -3.14
N ASP A 222 -8.09 -4.79 -3.74
CA ASP A 222 -9.31 -5.55 -3.99
C ASP A 222 -8.94 -6.95 -4.53
N PRO A 223 -9.15 -8.03 -3.76
CA PRO A 223 -8.70 -9.37 -4.16
C PRO A 223 -9.27 -9.76 -5.52
N ALA A 224 -10.43 -9.18 -5.88
CA ALA A 224 -11.03 -9.33 -7.19
C ALA A 224 -10.20 -8.70 -8.33
N LEU A 225 -9.54 -7.56 -8.09
CA LEU A 225 -8.65 -6.92 -9.08
C LEU A 225 -7.35 -7.71 -9.27
N GLU A 226 -6.78 -8.25 -8.19
CA GLU A 226 -5.60 -9.11 -8.29
C GLU A 226 -5.93 -10.43 -9.00
N ALA A 227 -7.05 -11.05 -8.65
CA ALA A 227 -7.56 -12.24 -9.33
C ALA A 227 -7.81 -11.97 -10.83
N SER A 228 -8.38 -10.81 -11.15
CA SER A 228 -8.60 -10.41 -12.54
C SER A 228 -7.29 -10.26 -13.32
N LEU A 229 -6.28 -9.57 -12.75
CA LEU A 229 -4.96 -9.44 -13.37
C LEU A 229 -4.26 -10.81 -13.54
N ALA A 230 -4.40 -11.71 -12.56
CA ALA A 230 -3.85 -13.06 -12.62
C ALA A 230 -4.52 -13.91 -13.71
N GLU A 231 -5.85 -13.85 -13.83
CA GLU A 231 -6.61 -14.55 -14.87
C GLU A 231 -6.25 -14.01 -16.28
N TRP A 232 -6.10 -12.69 -16.43
CA TRP A 232 -5.61 -12.09 -17.68
C TRP A 232 -4.21 -12.60 -18.06
N LEU A 233 -3.28 -12.64 -17.11
CA LEU A 233 -1.94 -13.19 -17.32
C LEU A 233 -1.98 -14.67 -17.70
N LYS A 234 -2.83 -15.46 -17.04
CA LYS A 234 -2.98 -16.90 -17.31
C LYS A 234 -3.55 -17.14 -18.70
N MET A 235 -4.59 -16.39 -19.09
CA MET A 235 -5.20 -16.46 -20.41
C MET A 235 -4.20 -16.11 -21.51
N LEU A 236 -3.47 -15.00 -21.38
CA LEU A 236 -2.48 -14.58 -22.38
C LEU A 236 -1.30 -15.55 -22.49
N LYS A 237 -0.84 -16.12 -21.36
CA LYS A 237 0.20 -17.18 -21.37
C LYS A 237 -0.29 -18.47 -22.01
N LYS A 238 -1.59 -18.77 -21.93
CA LYS A 238 -2.18 -19.93 -22.59
C LYS A 238 -2.25 -19.70 -24.10
N LEU A 239 -2.81 -18.56 -24.53
CA LEU A 239 -2.89 -18.18 -25.94
C LEU A 239 -1.51 -18.13 -26.62
N LYS A 240 -0.49 -17.59 -25.92
CA LYS A 240 0.89 -17.58 -26.45
C LYS A 240 1.45 -18.99 -26.67
N ARG A 241 1.11 -19.95 -25.80
CA ARG A 241 1.58 -21.35 -25.91
C ARG A 241 0.88 -22.09 -27.06
N GLU A 242 -0.42 -21.88 -27.21
CA GLU A 242 -1.22 -22.47 -28.29
C GLU A 242 -0.79 -21.92 -29.66
N ALA A 243 -0.43 -20.65 -29.75
CA ALA A 243 0.07 -20.04 -31.00
C ALA A 243 1.51 -20.43 -31.38
N ALA A 244 2.25 -21.10 -30.49
CA ALA A 244 3.61 -21.57 -30.74
C ALA A 244 3.68 -23.05 -31.15
N GLN A 245 2.53 -23.71 -31.23
CA GLN A 245 2.34 -25.09 -31.72
C GLN A 245 1.84 -25.06 -33.16
#